data_AF-A0A2I0PAJ6-F1
#
_entry.id   AF-A0A2I0PAJ6-F1
#
_cell.length_a   1.000
_cell.length_b   1.000
_cell.length_c   1.000
_cell.angle_alpha   90.00
_cell.angle_beta   90.00
_cell.angle_gamma   90.00
#
_symmetry.space_group_name_H-M   'P 1'
#
loop_
_entity.id
_entity.type
_entity.pdbx_description
1 polymer ?
#
loop_
_entity_poly.entity_id
_entity_poly.type
_entity_poly.pdbx_seq_one_letter_code
_entity_poly.pdbx_strand_id
1 'polypeptide(L)'
;MMALDWLEEHFPRDFFDERIALRALRHLGYHEKRALFSDDYVLQRTSEGRWYELLVYEIMLDLSLKTDLIHYIVQKGADTPTPSIGMRHGQNGFYYSKEGNLTVRGNGQTIAEMDLLFVDNRGNTGFVEVTTSAMDLKTFHQEVCYKKRLLGSLLGQKTVPFVLVSSADVSRDPGILKIAQEPDCLILITSPIEEIRDLIYEGSLRRRTEKLAPHPKFIDLTSICPENRFDYKRIHDGNRDAVIRILLSSNEGGISAIASAINPLSKKIMLGTLKESGIEAMLHDRRIRIKDAVLYAEDVNQRFSRVVIAFDVPAYTPVIYFKSKGKEEYLKVVQDTAGDLVFQDKRTPAPYMSGFYEWLNDDKPTVDSLVAERYASLFLNAN
;
A
#
# COMPACT_ATOMS: atom_id res chain seq x y z
N MET A 1 -0.22 10.44 -30.63
CA MET A 1 0.43 9.37 -29.86
C MET A 1 0.46 9.79 -28.40
N MET A 2 -0.08 8.96 -27.52
CA MET A 2 -0.05 9.11 -26.06
C MET A 2 1.22 8.46 -25.48
N ALA A 3 1.57 8.79 -24.25
CA ALA A 3 2.71 8.16 -23.56
C ALA A 3 2.55 6.63 -23.45
N LEU A 4 1.32 6.14 -23.24
CA LEU A 4 1.05 4.70 -23.18
C LEU A 4 1.24 4.02 -24.54
N ASP A 5 0.74 4.60 -25.64
CA ASP A 5 0.98 4.08 -27.01
C ASP A 5 2.49 3.95 -27.30
N TRP A 6 3.27 4.96 -26.89
CA TRP A 6 4.72 4.95 -27.05
C TRP A 6 5.39 3.81 -26.27
N LEU A 7 4.98 3.62 -25.01
CA LEU A 7 5.47 2.52 -24.19
C LEU A 7 5.06 1.15 -24.75
N GLU A 8 3.85 1.03 -25.28
CA GLU A 8 3.37 -0.22 -25.88
C GLU A 8 4.25 -0.68 -27.04
N GLU A 9 4.68 0.27 -27.90
CA GLU A 9 5.50 0.03 -29.08
C GLU A 9 7.00 -0.13 -28.75
N HIS A 10 7.52 0.59 -27.77
CA HIS A 10 8.98 0.70 -27.55
C HIS A 10 9.50 -0.01 -26.29
N PHE A 11 8.64 -0.47 -25.39
CA PHE A 11 9.09 -1.17 -24.20
C PHE A 11 9.61 -2.58 -24.56
N PRO A 12 10.84 -2.95 -24.15
CA PRO A 12 11.42 -4.25 -24.47
C PRO A 12 10.62 -5.38 -23.82
N ARG A 13 10.22 -6.38 -24.63
CA ARG A 13 9.49 -7.56 -24.14
C ARG A 13 10.37 -8.81 -24.16
N ASP A 14 11.05 -9.06 -25.27
CA ASP A 14 11.79 -10.32 -25.49
C ASP A 14 13.31 -10.17 -25.39
N PHE A 15 13.83 -8.94 -25.51
CA PHE A 15 15.27 -8.67 -25.50
C PHE A 15 15.60 -7.54 -24.54
N PHE A 16 16.46 -7.84 -23.56
CA PHE A 16 16.92 -6.90 -22.56
C PHE A 16 18.40 -6.60 -22.75
N ASP A 17 18.76 -5.31 -22.66
CA ASP A 17 20.15 -4.87 -22.75
C ASP A 17 20.89 -5.14 -21.44
N GLU A 18 21.96 -5.95 -21.50
CA GLU A 18 22.86 -6.28 -20.38
C GLU A 18 23.32 -5.01 -19.64
N ARG A 19 23.56 -3.91 -20.37
CA ARG A 19 24.00 -2.64 -19.76
C ARG A 19 22.94 -2.07 -18.83
N ILE A 20 21.66 -2.15 -19.22
CA ILE A 20 20.54 -1.68 -18.40
C ILE A 20 20.37 -2.59 -17.18
N ALA A 21 20.44 -3.92 -17.37
CA ALA A 21 20.42 -4.92 -16.31
C ALA A 21 21.51 -4.68 -15.24
N LEU A 22 22.72 -4.34 -15.69
CA LEU A 22 23.85 -3.99 -14.81
C LEU A 22 23.67 -2.64 -14.12
N ARG A 23 23.12 -1.62 -14.81
CA ARG A 23 22.80 -0.32 -14.19
C ARG A 23 21.83 -0.51 -13.03
N ALA A 24 20.77 -1.31 -13.22
CA ALA A 24 19.76 -1.57 -12.20
C ALA A 24 20.35 -2.15 -10.90
N LEU A 25 21.44 -2.92 -10.96
CA LEU A 25 22.12 -3.43 -9.76
C LEU A 25 22.57 -2.31 -8.82
N ARG A 26 22.87 -1.11 -9.31
CA ARG A 26 23.37 -0.01 -8.45
C ARG A 26 22.40 0.41 -7.35
N HIS A 27 21.11 0.21 -7.59
CA HIS A 27 20.05 0.61 -6.65
C HIS A 27 19.87 -0.38 -5.51
N LEU A 28 20.40 -1.60 -5.65
CA LEU A 28 20.37 -2.61 -4.60
C LEU A 28 21.48 -2.38 -3.57
N GLY A 29 21.12 -2.56 -2.31
CA GLY A 29 22.05 -2.68 -1.20
C GLY A 29 22.94 -3.92 -1.33
N TYR A 30 24.00 -3.95 -0.53
CA TYR A 30 24.98 -5.04 -0.55
C TYR A 30 24.34 -6.43 -0.30
N HIS A 31 23.41 -6.51 0.65
CA HIS A 31 22.75 -7.77 1.00
C HIS A 31 21.78 -8.24 -0.09
N GLU A 32 21.00 -7.32 -0.67
CA GLU A 32 20.07 -7.62 -1.77
C GLU A 32 20.82 -8.12 -3.01
N LYS A 33 21.96 -7.49 -3.34
CA LYS A 33 22.84 -7.94 -4.43
C LYS A 33 23.32 -9.37 -4.26
N ARG A 34 23.73 -9.74 -3.04
CA ARG A 34 24.17 -11.12 -2.75
C ARG A 34 23.00 -12.09 -2.78
N ALA A 35 21.85 -11.65 -2.28
CA ALA A 35 20.64 -12.45 -2.21
C ALA A 35 20.10 -12.85 -3.61
N LEU A 36 20.32 -12.05 -4.65
CA LEU A 36 20.01 -12.43 -6.05
C LEU A 36 20.61 -13.79 -6.47
N PHE A 37 21.76 -14.15 -5.92
CA PHE A 37 22.47 -15.39 -6.24
C PHE A 37 22.41 -16.40 -5.08
N SER A 38 21.47 -16.22 -4.15
CA SER A 38 21.30 -17.11 -3.01
C SER A 38 20.63 -18.42 -3.40
N ASP A 39 21.08 -19.52 -2.81
CA ASP A 39 20.39 -20.83 -2.90
C ASP A 39 19.08 -20.85 -2.06
N ASP A 40 18.92 -19.92 -1.11
CA ASP A 40 17.64 -19.68 -0.46
C ASP A 40 16.67 -19.03 -1.44
N TYR A 41 15.73 -19.85 -1.92
CA TYR A 41 14.72 -19.48 -2.90
C TYR A 41 13.87 -18.27 -2.49
N VAL A 42 13.51 -18.13 -1.21
CA VAL A 42 12.66 -17.03 -0.74
C VAL A 42 13.45 -15.72 -0.75
N LEU A 43 14.69 -15.78 -0.28
CA LEU A 43 15.60 -14.64 -0.26
C LEU A 43 15.97 -14.18 -1.69
N GLN A 44 16.21 -15.14 -2.59
CA GLN A 44 16.44 -14.89 -4.00
C GLN A 44 15.25 -14.22 -4.66
N ARG A 45 14.05 -14.81 -4.56
CA ARG A 45 12.82 -14.27 -5.17
C ARG A 45 12.50 -12.85 -4.72
N THR A 46 12.72 -12.56 -3.45
CA THR A 46 12.51 -11.21 -2.90
C THR A 46 13.46 -10.20 -3.55
N SER A 47 14.74 -10.57 -3.69
CA SER A 47 15.75 -9.69 -4.32
C SER A 47 15.57 -9.58 -5.82
N GLU A 48 15.13 -10.65 -6.49
CA GLU A 48 14.77 -10.65 -7.92
C GLU A 48 13.61 -9.72 -8.22
N GLY A 49 12.53 -9.78 -7.43
CA GLY A 49 11.41 -8.85 -7.57
C GLY A 49 11.87 -7.40 -7.47
N ARG A 50 12.66 -7.10 -6.43
CA ARG A 50 13.21 -5.75 -6.23
C ARG A 50 14.14 -5.31 -7.36
N TRP A 51 15.01 -6.20 -7.84
CA TRP A 51 15.88 -5.91 -8.98
C TRP A 51 15.08 -5.67 -10.26
N TYR A 52 14.00 -6.43 -10.47
CA TYR A 52 13.15 -6.28 -11.64
C TYR A 52 12.42 -4.93 -11.65
N GLU A 53 11.91 -4.45 -10.51
CA GLU A 53 11.38 -3.08 -10.38
C GLU A 53 12.42 -2.03 -10.83
N LEU A 54 13.68 -2.21 -10.43
CA LEU A 54 14.78 -1.29 -10.73
C LEU A 54 15.24 -1.39 -12.19
N LEU A 55 15.13 -2.57 -12.79
CA LEU A 55 15.33 -2.77 -14.22
C LEU A 55 14.27 -2.02 -15.02
N VAL A 56 13.00 -2.16 -14.67
CA VAL A 56 11.90 -1.42 -15.30
C VAL A 56 12.12 0.09 -15.17
N TYR A 57 12.60 0.55 -14.01
CA TYR A 57 12.97 1.95 -13.80
C TYR A 57 14.06 2.44 -14.75
N GLU A 58 15.16 1.69 -14.89
CA GLU A 58 16.24 2.04 -15.82
C GLU A 58 15.80 1.98 -17.30
N ILE A 59 14.89 1.07 -17.66
CA ILE A 59 14.27 1.02 -19.00
C ILE A 59 13.42 2.27 -19.24
N MET A 60 12.55 2.63 -18.30
CA MET A 60 11.69 3.81 -18.40
C MET A 60 12.51 5.10 -18.57
N LEU A 61 13.65 5.20 -17.89
CA LEU A 61 14.58 6.30 -18.08
C LEU A 61 15.13 6.36 -19.50
N ASP A 62 15.67 5.25 -19.99
CA ASP A 62 16.27 5.18 -21.32
C ASP A 62 15.24 5.50 -22.42
N LEU A 63 14.00 5.05 -22.26
CA LEU A 63 12.88 5.35 -23.16
C LEU A 63 12.45 6.83 -23.07
N SER A 64 12.44 7.42 -21.87
CA SER A 64 12.06 8.83 -21.69
C SER A 64 12.99 9.79 -22.42
N LEU A 65 14.25 9.44 -22.66
CA LEU A 65 15.19 10.25 -23.44
C LEU A 65 14.91 10.25 -24.94
N LYS A 66 14.14 9.27 -25.43
CA LYS A 66 13.87 9.05 -26.86
C LYS A 66 12.55 9.67 -27.31
N THR A 67 11.81 10.30 -26.39
CA THR A 67 10.50 10.89 -26.66
C THR A 67 10.22 12.09 -25.77
N ASP A 68 9.41 13.03 -26.21
CA ASP A 68 8.85 14.09 -25.36
C ASP A 68 7.53 13.70 -24.71
N LEU A 69 6.96 12.52 -25.05
CA LEU A 69 5.68 12.03 -24.51
C LEU A 69 5.78 11.67 -23.02
N ILE A 70 6.97 11.33 -22.54
CA ILE A 70 7.31 11.15 -21.13
C ILE A 70 8.17 12.35 -20.74
N HIS A 71 7.59 13.26 -19.97
CA HIS A 71 8.25 14.49 -19.57
C HIS A 71 9.24 14.23 -18.44
N TYR A 72 8.80 13.51 -17.40
CA TYR A 72 9.61 13.24 -16.22
C TYR A 72 9.45 11.83 -15.68
N ILE A 73 10.50 11.32 -15.05
CA ILE A 73 10.51 10.11 -14.24
C ILE A 73 10.88 10.50 -12.80
N VAL A 74 10.10 10.02 -11.82
CA VAL A 74 10.39 10.27 -10.41
C VAL A 74 11.55 9.39 -9.97
N GLN A 75 12.52 9.97 -9.26
CA GLN A 75 13.71 9.28 -8.77
C GLN A 75 13.36 8.09 -7.87
N LYS A 76 14.07 6.94 -8.04
CA LYS A 76 13.93 5.71 -7.23
C LYS A 76 15.30 5.13 -6.82
N GLY A 77 15.33 4.42 -5.70
CA GLY A 77 16.52 3.72 -5.20
C GLY A 77 17.70 4.67 -4.97
N ALA A 78 18.86 4.34 -5.55
CA ALA A 78 20.08 5.15 -5.44
C ALA A 78 19.99 6.58 -6.02
N ASP A 79 18.94 6.91 -6.79
CA ASP A 79 18.73 8.27 -7.33
C ASP A 79 17.93 9.18 -6.39
N THR A 80 17.37 8.64 -5.31
CA THR A 80 16.58 9.42 -4.35
C THR A 80 17.47 10.32 -3.50
N PRO A 81 17.04 11.55 -3.15
CA PRO A 81 17.81 12.39 -2.24
C PRO A 81 17.82 11.81 -0.83
N THR A 82 18.90 12.09 -0.10
CA THR A 82 19.04 11.75 1.32
C THR A 82 18.88 13.00 2.20
N PRO A 83 18.18 12.93 3.36
CA PRO A 83 17.55 11.76 4.01
C PRO A 83 16.01 11.68 3.88
N SER A 84 15.47 10.46 4.02
CA SER A 84 14.03 10.23 4.09
C SER A 84 13.38 10.87 5.33
N ILE A 85 12.16 11.38 5.17
CA ILE A 85 11.40 11.99 6.26
C ILE A 85 10.71 10.88 7.05
N GLY A 86 11.03 10.77 8.34
CA GLY A 86 10.38 9.83 9.27
C GLY A 86 8.87 10.03 9.35
N MET A 87 8.14 8.94 9.55
CA MET A 87 6.66 8.96 9.62
C MET A 87 6.19 9.66 10.90
N ARG A 88 5.24 10.59 10.77
CA ARG A 88 4.65 11.32 11.90
C ARG A 88 3.18 11.62 11.62
N HIS A 89 2.39 11.72 12.68
CA HIS A 89 1.01 12.17 12.62
C HIS A 89 0.88 13.51 11.87
N GLY A 90 -0.21 13.71 11.12
CA GLY A 90 -0.45 14.91 10.32
C GLY A 90 0.22 14.94 8.94
N GLN A 91 1.12 14.01 8.63
CA GLN A 91 1.76 13.96 7.30
C GLN A 91 0.78 13.49 6.21
N ASN A 92 0.63 14.31 5.18
CA ASN A 92 -0.20 14.02 4.02
C ASN A 92 0.61 14.27 2.74
N GLY A 93 0.36 13.49 1.69
CA GLY A 93 1.01 13.65 0.37
C GLY A 93 2.10 12.61 0.10
N PHE A 94 3.03 12.95 -0.80
CA PHE A 94 4.06 12.03 -1.26
C PHE A 94 5.32 12.05 -0.39
N TYR A 95 5.88 10.87 -0.13
CA TYR A 95 7.10 10.69 0.65
C TYR A 95 7.90 9.49 0.15
N TYR A 96 9.22 9.56 0.31
CA TYR A 96 10.06 8.38 0.21
C TYR A 96 9.95 7.51 1.46
N SER A 97 9.91 6.19 1.27
CA SER A 97 10.16 5.24 2.34
C SER A 97 11.65 5.29 2.73
N LYS A 98 12.02 4.62 3.83
CA LYS A 98 13.44 4.50 4.21
C LYS A 98 14.26 3.74 3.17
N GLU A 99 13.61 2.87 2.41
CA GLU A 99 14.19 2.03 1.36
C GLU A 99 14.11 2.70 -0.03
N GLY A 100 13.65 3.96 -0.08
CA GLY A 100 13.53 4.73 -1.32
C GLY A 100 12.31 4.39 -2.16
N ASN A 101 11.30 3.73 -1.59
CA ASN A 101 10.03 3.46 -2.27
C ASN A 101 9.16 4.72 -2.31
N LEU A 102 8.32 4.82 -3.34
CA LEU A 102 7.44 5.96 -3.55
C LEU A 102 6.14 5.71 -2.79
N THR A 103 5.86 6.51 -1.76
CA THR A 103 4.69 6.31 -0.91
C THR A 103 3.78 7.52 -0.92
N VAL A 104 2.48 7.28 -0.80
CA VAL A 104 1.51 8.28 -0.37
C VAL A 104 1.21 8.06 1.09
N ARG A 105 1.36 9.11 1.90
CA ARG A 105 0.95 9.12 3.30
C ARG A 105 -0.36 9.88 3.50
N GLY A 106 -1.21 9.33 4.35
CA GLY A 106 -2.44 9.95 4.85
C GLY A 106 -2.41 9.99 6.37
N ASN A 107 -2.37 11.18 6.94
CA ASN A 107 -2.21 11.42 8.38
C ASN A 107 -1.06 10.62 9.03
N GLY A 108 0.07 10.49 8.35
CA GLY A 108 1.25 9.77 8.83
C GLY A 108 1.28 8.28 8.55
N GLN A 109 0.21 7.70 7.98
CA GLN A 109 0.17 6.30 7.56
C GLN A 109 0.49 6.16 6.08
N THR A 110 1.27 5.15 5.69
CA THR A 110 1.36 4.76 4.28
C THR A 110 0.01 4.21 3.83
N ILE A 111 -0.63 4.90 2.88
CA ILE A 111 -1.93 4.50 2.32
C ILE A 111 -1.78 3.94 0.90
N ALA A 112 -0.70 4.29 0.19
CA ALA A 112 -0.31 3.63 -1.06
C ALA A 112 1.20 3.62 -1.18
N GLU A 113 1.69 2.65 -1.93
CA GLU A 113 3.05 2.53 -2.40
C GLU A 113 3.00 2.28 -3.91
N MET A 114 3.94 2.85 -4.64
CA MET A 114 4.04 2.71 -6.09
C MET A 114 5.45 2.31 -6.43
N ASP A 115 5.61 1.40 -7.40
CA ASP A 115 6.94 0.99 -7.81
C ASP A 115 7.64 2.14 -8.53
N LEU A 116 6.96 2.76 -9.51
CA LEU A 116 7.46 3.94 -10.21
C LEU A 116 6.36 4.97 -10.43
N LEU A 117 6.78 6.23 -10.60
CA LEU A 117 5.94 7.34 -11.03
C LEU A 117 6.58 8.03 -12.25
N PHE A 118 5.75 8.47 -13.19
CA PHE A 118 6.16 9.27 -14.33
C PHE A 118 5.17 10.40 -14.59
N VAL A 119 5.60 11.44 -15.29
CA VAL A 119 4.74 12.54 -15.75
C VAL A 119 4.74 12.55 -17.27
N ASP A 120 3.55 12.47 -17.86
CA ASP A 120 3.38 12.55 -19.31
C ASP A 120 3.56 13.99 -19.84
N ASN A 121 3.55 14.14 -21.16
CA ASN A 121 3.67 15.45 -21.82
C ASN A 121 2.46 16.39 -21.61
N ARG A 122 1.39 15.92 -20.98
CA ARG A 122 0.21 16.70 -20.62
C ARG A 122 0.22 17.11 -19.14
N GLY A 123 1.25 16.70 -18.39
CA GLY A 123 1.38 16.97 -16.96
C GLY A 123 0.63 15.97 -16.07
N ASN A 124 0.05 14.90 -16.63
CA ASN A 124 -0.57 13.86 -15.80
C ASN A 124 0.52 12.97 -15.21
N THR A 125 0.46 12.77 -13.90
CA THR A 125 1.24 11.76 -13.19
C THR A 125 0.58 10.40 -13.38
N GLY A 126 1.35 9.44 -13.91
CA GLY A 126 1.01 8.03 -13.97
C GLY A 126 1.89 7.20 -13.03
N PHE A 127 1.50 5.94 -12.81
CA PHE A 127 2.27 4.99 -12.00
C PHE A 127 2.46 3.66 -12.71
N VAL A 128 3.56 2.99 -12.36
CA VAL A 128 3.90 1.65 -12.85
C VAL A 128 3.92 0.70 -11.67
N GLU A 129 3.35 -0.49 -11.86
CA GLU A 129 3.48 -1.62 -10.94
C GLU A 129 4.18 -2.76 -11.66
N VAL A 130 5.06 -3.46 -10.95
CA VAL A 130 5.92 -4.49 -11.49
C VAL A 130 5.64 -5.79 -10.74
N THR A 131 5.40 -6.88 -11.47
CA THR A 131 5.21 -8.20 -10.87
C THR A 131 6.08 -9.27 -11.51
N THR A 132 6.62 -10.15 -10.66
CA THR A 132 7.33 -11.36 -11.08
C THR A 132 6.53 -12.64 -10.86
N SER A 133 5.29 -12.53 -10.37
CA SER A 133 4.44 -13.69 -10.11
C SER A 133 2.95 -13.41 -10.31
N ALA A 134 2.20 -14.47 -10.63
CA ALA A 134 0.75 -14.42 -10.76
C ALA A 134 0.00 -14.70 -9.43
N MET A 135 0.71 -14.94 -8.32
CA MET A 135 0.12 -15.60 -7.14
C MET A 135 -0.84 -14.71 -6.33
N ASP A 136 -0.75 -13.37 -6.44
CA ASP A 136 -1.54 -12.43 -5.63
C ASP A 136 -2.39 -11.44 -6.44
N LEU A 137 -2.92 -11.87 -7.59
CA LEU A 137 -3.70 -10.99 -8.49
C LEU A 137 -5.17 -10.79 -8.08
N LYS A 138 -5.69 -11.59 -7.14
CA LYS A 138 -7.12 -11.58 -6.77
C LYS A 138 -7.60 -10.21 -6.26
N THR A 139 -6.77 -9.49 -5.51
CA THR A 139 -7.07 -8.14 -4.99
C THR A 139 -6.39 -7.03 -5.79
N PHE A 140 -5.55 -7.38 -6.77
CA PHE A 140 -4.69 -6.44 -7.48
C PHE A 140 -5.49 -5.39 -8.28
N HIS A 141 -6.58 -5.80 -8.95
CA HIS A 141 -7.49 -4.86 -9.62
C HIS A 141 -8.05 -3.80 -8.66
N GLN A 142 -8.47 -4.19 -7.45
CA GLN A 142 -8.99 -3.25 -6.46
C GLN A 142 -7.92 -2.28 -5.98
N GLU A 143 -6.68 -2.76 -5.84
CA GLU A 143 -5.53 -1.93 -5.49
C GLU A 143 -5.20 -0.90 -6.59
N VAL A 144 -5.19 -1.32 -7.87
CA VAL A 144 -4.97 -0.40 -9.00
C VAL A 144 -6.07 0.66 -9.07
N CYS A 145 -7.35 0.27 -8.96
CA CYS A 145 -8.46 1.23 -8.91
C CYS A 145 -8.32 2.21 -7.73
N TYR A 146 -7.87 1.72 -6.57
CA TYR A 146 -7.61 2.57 -5.41
C TYR A 146 -6.48 3.58 -5.69
N LYS A 147 -5.34 3.13 -6.21
CA LYS A 147 -4.18 3.98 -6.54
C LYS A 147 -4.54 5.04 -7.58
N LYS A 148 -5.26 4.66 -8.66
CA LYS A 148 -5.77 5.61 -9.67
C LYS A 148 -6.67 6.67 -9.02
N ARG A 149 -7.63 6.27 -8.18
CA ARG A 149 -8.54 7.22 -7.51
C ARG A 149 -7.82 8.14 -6.53
N LEU A 150 -6.84 7.60 -5.80
CA LEU A 150 -6.01 8.34 -4.85
C LEU A 150 -5.17 9.41 -5.57
N LEU A 151 -4.42 9.03 -6.60
CA LEU A 151 -3.62 9.97 -7.39
C LEU A 151 -4.49 11.00 -8.10
N GLY A 152 -5.61 10.57 -8.69
CA GLY A 152 -6.57 11.48 -9.32
C GLY A 152 -7.12 12.53 -8.34
N SER A 153 -7.40 12.11 -7.09
CA SER A 153 -7.88 13.03 -6.05
C SER A 153 -6.78 13.96 -5.51
N LEU A 154 -5.56 13.44 -5.36
CA LEU A 154 -4.40 14.21 -4.88
C LEU A 154 -3.99 15.30 -5.87
N LEU A 155 -4.01 14.97 -7.15
CA LEU A 155 -3.45 15.78 -8.23
C LEU A 155 -4.52 16.47 -9.08
N GLY A 156 -5.80 16.30 -8.72
CA GLY A 156 -6.96 16.76 -9.48
C GLY A 156 -7.02 16.24 -10.92
N GLN A 157 -6.36 15.12 -11.19
CA GLN A 157 -6.37 14.47 -12.49
C GLN A 157 -7.67 13.69 -12.69
N LYS A 158 -8.32 13.92 -13.83
CA LYS A 158 -9.52 13.15 -14.23
C LYS A 158 -9.19 11.69 -14.53
N THR A 159 -8.03 11.45 -15.12
CA THR A 159 -7.52 10.11 -15.41
C THR A 159 -6.07 9.98 -14.95
N VAL A 160 -5.69 8.76 -14.59
CA VAL A 160 -4.35 8.45 -14.08
C VAL A 160 -3.79 7.32 -14.94
N PRO A 161 -2.77 7.59 -15.76
CA PRO A 161 -2.10 6.55 -16.53
C PRO A 161 -1.55 5.45 -15.62
N PHE A 162 -1.77 4.20 -16.01
CA PHE A 162 -1.31 3.04 -15.29
C PHE A 162 -0.58 2.08 -16.24
N VAL A 163 0.56 1.56 -15.81
CA VAL A 163 1.29 0.52 -16.54
C VAL A 163 1.56 -0.66 -15.60
N LEU A 164 1.14 -1.85 -15.99
CA LEU A 164 1.62 -3.09 -15.37
C LEU A 164 2.75 -3.65 -16.21
N VAL A 165 3.88 -3.97 -15.59
CA VAL A 165 4.97 -4.73 -16.22
C VAL A 165 5.10 -6.07 -15.50
N SER A 166 4.94 -7.16 -16.24
CA SER A 166 4.95 -8.52 -15.69
C SER A 166 5.97 -9.39 -16.39
N SER A 167 6.83 -10.06 -15.62
CA SER A 167 7.66 -11.15 -16.14
C SER A 167 6.96 -12.52 -16.06
N ALA A 168 5.75 -12.58 -15.51
CA ALA A 168 4.90 -13.77 -15.51
C ALA A 168 3.79 -13.61 -16.56
N ASP A 169 3.34 -14.72 -17.15
CA ASP A 169 2.14 -14.69 -17.99
C ASP A 169 0.90 -14.49 -17.12
N VAL A 170 0.39 -13.26 -17.14
CA VAL A 170 -0.81 -12.83 -16.41
C VAL A 170 -1.99 -12.53 -17.36
N SER A 171 -1.84 -12.85 -18.64
CA SER A 171 -2.80 -12.48 -19.71
C SER A 171 -4.19 -13.09 -19.49
N ARG A 172 -4.27 -14.24 -18.81
CA ARG A 172 -5.51 -14.97 -18.53
C ARG A 172 -6.11 -14.66 -17.16
N ASP A 173 -5.43 -13.84 -16.35
CA ASP A 173 -5.92 -13.53 -15.01
C ASP A 173 -7.17 -12.61 -15.09
N PRO A 174 -8.30 -12.97 -14.44
CA PRO A 174 -9.52 -12.17 -14.49
C PRO A 174 -9.37 -10.75 -13.92
N GLY A 175 -8.47 -10.55 -12.96
CA GLY A 175 -8.14 -9.23 -12.40
C GLY A 175 -7.41 -8.37 -13.42
N ILE A 176 -6.41 -8.92 -14.10
CA ILE A 176 -5.67 -8.23 -15.17
C ILE A 176 -6.56 -7.90 -16.36
N LEU A 177 -7.43 -8.82 -16.79
CA LEU A 177 -8.40 -8.54 -17.86
C LEU A 177 -9.33 -7.37 -17.52
N LYS A 178 -9.71 -7.21 -16.24
CA LYS A 178 -10.47 -6.04 -15.80
C LYS A 178 -9.63 -4.77 -15.83
N ILE A 179 -8.37 -4.83 -15.37
CA ILE A 179 -7.45 -3.68 -15.44
C ILE A 179 -7.25 -3.23 -16.89
N ALA A 180 -7.13 -4.16 -17.85
CA ALA A 180 -6.99 -3.83 -19.26
C ALA A 180 -8.24 -3.14 -19.87
N GLN A 181 -9.40 -3.28 -19.23
CA GLN A 181 -10.64 -2.58 -19.61
C GLN A 181 -10.77 -1.19 -18.95
N GLU A 182 -9.98 -0.91 -17.92
CA GLU A 182 -9.95 0.41 -17.28
C GLU A 182 -9.28 1.45 -18.21
N PRO A 183 -9.74 2.71 -18.19
CA PRO A 183 -9.18 3.76 -19.04
C PRO A 183 -7.73 4.06 -18.68
N ASP A 184 -6.91 4.38 -19.68
CA ASP A 184 -5.49 4.73 -19.53
C ASP A 184 -4.69 3.67 -18.77
N CYS A 185 -4.87 2.39 -19.13
CA CYS A 185 -4.13 1.26 -18.61
C CYS A 185 -3.35 0.56 -19.73
N LEU A 186 -2.11 0.17 -19.46
CA LEU A 186 -1.26 -0.60 -20.35
C LEU A 186 -0.72 -1.83 -19.62
N ILE A 187 -0.80 -3.00 -20.24
CA ILE A 187 -0.24 -4.25 -19.72
C ILE A 187 0.92 -4.69 -20.61
N LEU A 188 2.11 -4.77 -20.02
CA LEU A 188 3.33 -5.21 -20.68
C LEU A 188 3.77 -6.54 -20.08
N ILE A 189 3.84 -7.57 -20.91
CA ILE A 189 4.36 -8.89 -20.53
C ILE A 189 5.73 -9.04 -21.20
N THR A 190 6.73 -9.41 -20.42
CA THR A 190 8.12 -9.58 -20.85
C THR A 190 8.54 -11.04 -20.72
N SER A 191 9.78 -11.33 -21.14
CA SER A 191 10.46 -12.58 -20.82
C SER A 191 10.44 -12.88 -19.31
N PRO A 192 10.45 -14.18 -18.92
CA PRO A 192 10.59 -14.59 -17.53
C PRO A 192 11.78 -13.94 -16.83
N ILE A 193 11.62 -13.61 -15.55
CA ILE A 193 12.69 -12.94 -14.79
C ILE A 193 13.93 -13.80 -14.68
N GLU A 194 13.76 -15.12 -14.68
CA GLU A 194 14.83 -16.10 -14.66
C GLU A 194 15.73 -15.98 -15.90
N GLU A 195 15.14 -15.77 -17.08
CA GLU A 195 15.89 -15.56 -18.34
C GLU A 195 16.57 -14.18 -18.36
N ILE A 196 15.88 -13.15 -17.87
CA ILE A 196 16.45 -11.80 -17.78
C ILE A 196 17.64 -11.77 -16.81
N ARG A 197 17.58 -12.55 -15.71
CA ARG A 197 18.65 -12.67 -14.73
C ARG A 197 19.92 -13.26 -15.30
N ASP A 198 19.86 -14.08 -16.36
CA ASP A 198 21.05 -14.63 -17.01
C ASP A 198 21.95 -13.55 -17.64
N LEU A 199 21.46 -12.31 -17.77
CA LEU A 199 22.26 -11.13 -18.15
C LEU A 199 23.22 -10.67 -17.04
N ILE A 200 23.05 -11.15 -15.81
CA ILE A 200 23.90 -10.82 -14.67
C ILE A 200 24.45 -12.08 -14.00
N TYR A 201 25.65 -12.00 -13.44
CA TYR A 201 26.30 -13.09 -12.72
C TYR A 201 26.98 -12.55 -11.47
N GLU A 202 27.43 -13.40 -10.54
CA GLU A 202 28.07 -12.94 -9.30
C GLU A 202 29.24 -11.97 -9.54
N GLY A 203 29.99 -12.16 -10.62
CA GLY A 203 31.08 -11.26 -11.02
C GLY A 203 30.60 -9.86 -11.42
N SER A 204 29.34 -9.70 -11.84
CA SER A 204 28.71 -8.39 -12.07
C SER A 204 28.68 -7.53 -10.80
N LEU A 205 28.64 -8.14 -9.61
CA LEU A 205 28.67 -7.41 -8.33
C LEU A 205 30.01 -6.71 -8.07
N ARG A 206 31.09 -7.18 -8.68
CA ARG A 206 32.44 -6.60 -8.55
C ARG A 206 32.65 -5.41 -9.49
N ARG A 207 31.78 -5.21 -10.47
CA ARG A 207 31.88 -4.08 -11.40
C ARG A 207 31.61 -2.79 -10.62
N ARG A 208 32.56 -1.85 -10.71
CA ARG A 208 32.43 -0.54 -10.10
C ARG A 208 31.28 0.17 -10.80
N THR A 209 30.27 0.60 -10.04
CA THR A 209 29.17 1.38 -10.60
C THR A 209 29.73 2.67 -11.19
N GLU A 210 29.54 2.88 -12.49
CA GLU A 210 29.87 4.16 -13.10
C GLU A 210 29.05 5.26 -12.43
N LYS A 211 29.71 6.38 -12.10
CA LYS A 211 29.02 7.55 -11.58
C LYS A 211 28.22 8.15 -12.74
N LEU A 212 26.95 7.77 -12.84
CA LEU A 212 26.08 8.26 -13.90
C LEU A 212 25.91 9.77 -13.79
N ALA A 213 25.91 10.45 -14.94
CA ALA A 213 25.54 11.85 -15.01
C ALA A 213 24.07 12.02 -14.58
N PRO A 214 23.68 13.17 -14.00
CA PRO A 214 22.29 13.43 -13.65
C PRO A 214 21.39 13.26 -14.88
N HIS A 215 20.33 12.45 -14.77
CA HIS A 215 19.39 12.25 -15.87
C HIS A 215 18.53 13.52 -16.04
N PRO A 216 18.43 14.10 -17.26
CA PRO A 216 17.79 15.41 -17.47
C PRO A 216 16.29 15.42 -17.21
N LYS A 217 15.64 14.25 -17.20
CA LYS A 217 14.21 14.08 -16.93
C LYS A 217 13.90 13.58 -15.51
N PHE A 218 14.88 13.60 -14.60
CA PHE A 218 14.60 13.30 -13.19
C PHE A 218 13.84 14.43 -12.52
N ILE A 219 12.85 14.04 -11.71
CA ILE A 219 12.27 14.92 -10.70
C ILE A 219 12.27 14.22 -9.34
N ASP A 220 12.43 15.02 -8.30
CA ASP A 220 12.22 14.57 -6.95
C ASP A 220 10.72 14.38 -6.68
N LEU A 221 10.36 13.37 -5.89
CA LEU A 221 8.97 13.09 -5.53
C LEU A 221 8.27 14.29 -4.88
N THR A 222 8.98 15.12 -4.11
CA THR A 222 8.41 16.32 -3.46
C THR A 222 8.10 17.44 -4.45
N SER A 223 8.58 17.36 -5.69
CA SER A 223 8.22 18.29 -6.77
C SER A 223 6.77 18.06 -7.26
N ILE A 224 6.21 16.88 -7.01
CA ILE A 224 4.82 16.58 -7.31
C ILE A 224 3.95 17.15 -6.19
N CYS A 225 3.36 18.32 -6.45
CA CYS A 225 2.52 19.04 -5.50
C CYS A 225 1.04 18.61 -5.65
N PRO A 226 0.40 18.11 -4.58
CA PRO A 226 -1.05 17.90 -4.57
C PRO A 226 -1.81 19.21 -4.87
N GLU A 227 -2.76 19.17 -5.81
CA GLU A 227 -3.54 20.35 -6.23
C GLU A 227 -4.43 20.87 -5.10
N ASN A 228 -5.00 19.93 -4.33
CA ASN A 228 -5.76 20.22 -3.12
C ASN A 228 -4.92 19.85 -1.89
N ARG A 229 -5.03 20.63 -0.81
CA ARG A 229 -4.48 20.23 0.50
C ARG A 229 -5.21 18.96 0.96
N PHE A 230 -4.70 17.81 0.53
CA PHE A 230 -5.23 16.51 0.88
C PHE A 230 -5.17 16.35 2.40
N ASP A 231 -6.34 16.34 3.02
CA ASP A 231 -6.51 16.14 4.45
C ASP A 231 -7.14 14.78 4.69
N TYR A 232 -6.29 13.76 4.80
CA TYR A 232 -6.74 12.40 5.05
C TYR A 232 -7.48 12.27 6.38
N LYS A 233 -7.10 13.05 7.39
CA LYS A 233 -7.77 13.02 8.70
C LYS A 233 -9.21 13.49 8.56
N ARG A 234 -9.44 14.61 7.86
CA ARG A 234 -10.80 15.10 7.59
C ARG A 234 -11.65 14.10 6.82
N ILE A 235 -11.07 13.46 5.80
CA ILE A 235 -11.76 12.41 5.03
C ILE A 235 -12.11 11.22 5.93
N HIS A 236 -11.17 10.76 6.74
CA HIS A 236 -11.35 9.66 7.67
C HIS A 236 -12.41 9.96 8.73
N ASP A 237 -12.34 11.13 9.37
CA ASP A 237 -13.30 11.57 10.39
C ASP A 237 -14.70 11.69 9.80
N GLY A 238 -14.84 12.25 8.59
CA GLY A 238 -16.13 12.31 7.88
C GLY A 238 -16.70 10.92 7.59
N ASN A 239 -15.86 9.97 7.16
CA ASN A 239 -16.24 8.59 6.95
C ASN A 239 -16.68 7.91 8.26
N ARG A 240 -15.91 8.09 9.34
CA ARG A 240 -16.25 7.58 10.67
C ARG A 240 -17.63 8.06 11.09
N ASP A 241 -17.88 9.36 11.01
CA ASP A 241 -19.12 9.96 11.47
C ASP A 241 -20.32 9.49 10.62
N ALA A 242 -20.11 9.29 9.31
CA ALA A 242 -21.11 8.68 8.44
C ALA A 242 -21.44 7.24 8.84
N VAL A 243 -20.42 6.43 9.13
CA VAL A 243 -20.61 5.04 9.58
C VAL A 243 -21.35 5.00 10.92
N ILE A 244 -20.97 5.82 11.90
CA ILE A 244 -21.65 5.89 13.19
C ILE A 244 -23.13 6.24 13.01
N ARG A 245 -23.46 7.23 12.15
CA ARG A 245 -24.86 7.56 11.85
C ARG A 245 -25.63 6.40 11.24
N ILE A 246 -25.01 5.63 10.35
CA ILE A 246 -25.64 4.46 9.72
C ILE A 246 -25.89 3.37 10.78
N LEU A 247 -24.90 3.08 11.63
CA LEU A 247 -25.03 2.08 12.71
C LEU A 247 -26.12 2.45 13.72
N LEU A 248 -26.33 3.74 13.96
CA LEU A 248 -27.39 4.25 14.85
C LEU A 248 -28.77 4.36 14.16
N SER A 249 -28.82 4.34 12.84
CA SER A 249 -30.08 4.41 12.11
C SER A 249 -30.81 3.06 12.15
N SER A 250 -32.13 3.09 12.31
CA SER A 250 -32.97 1.88 12.39
C SER A 250 -33.15 1.15 11.04
N ASN A 251 -32.51 1.63 9.96
CA ASN A 251 -32.64 1.06 8.63
C ASN A 251 -31.58 -0.01 8.37
N GLU A 252 -32.02 -1.17 7.88
CA GLU A 252 -31.23 -2.37 7.54
C GLU A 252 -30.30 -2.18 6.31
N GLY A 253 -29.51 -1.11 6.28
CA GLY A 253 -28.61 -0.84 5.17
C GLY A 253 -27.34 -1.70 5.14
N GLY A 254 -26.96 -2.25 6.29
CA GLY A 254 -25.78 -3.09 6.48
C GLY A 254 -24.49 -2.50 5.88
N ILE A 255 -23.59 -3.38 5.41
CA ILE A 255 -22.32 -2.99 4.78
C ILE A 255 -22.56 -2.20 3.48
N SER A 256 -23.65 -2.48 2.74
CA SER A 256 -23.96 -1.80 1.47
C SER A 256 -24.22 -0.29 1.65
N ALA A 257 -24.96 0.08 2.69
CA ALA A 257 -25.19 1.49 3.03
C ALA A 257 -23.89 2.18 3.45
N ILE A 258 -23.03 1.50 4.22
CA ILE A 258 -21.70 2.01 4.57
C ILE A 258 -20.87 2.25 3.32
N ALA A 259 -20.80 1.25 2.43
CA ALA A 259 -20.01 1.33 1.19
C ALA A 259 -20.42 2.50 0.29
N SER A 260 -21.71 2.82 0.28
CA SER A 260 -22.27 3.92 -0.51
C SER A 260 -22.02 5.31 0.11
N ALA A 261 -21.78 5.38 1.43
CA ALA A 261 -21.67 6.63 2.16
C ALA A 261 -20.23 7.10 2.40
N ILE A 262 -19.25 6.18 2.36
CA ILE A 262 -17.85 6.51 2.68
C ILE A 262 -17.08 6.97 1.44
N ASN A 263 -16.20 7.95 1.64
CA ASN A 263 -15.18 8.31 0.67
C ASN A 263 -14.19 7.14 0.52
N PRO A 264 -13.99 6.61 -0.69
CA PRO A 264 -13.24 5.38 -0.91
C PRO A 264 -11.71 5.59 -0.96
N LEU A 265 -11.22 6.77 -0.54
CA LEU A 265 -9.79 7.03 -0.32
C LEU A 265 -9.27 6.48 1.01
N SER A 266 -10.17 6.17 1.95
CA SER A 266 -9.81 5.54 3.22
C SER A 266 -9.52 4.05 3.03
N LYS A 267 -8.38 3.56 3.54
CA LYS A 267 -8.08 2.11 3.63
C LYS A 267 -8.56 1.48 4.92
N LYS A 268 -8.80 2.28 5.95
CA LYS A 268 -9.21 1.82 7.28
C LYS A 268 -10.06 2.90 7.94
N ILE A 269 -11.18 2.51 8.53
CA ILE A 269 -12.03 3.41 9.32
C ILE A 269 -11.91 2.99 10.78
N MET A 270 -11.46 3.90 11.63
CA MET A 270 -11.37 3.70 13.08
C MET A 270 -12.57 4.40 13.71
N LEU A 271 -13.48 3.62 14.30
CA LEU A 271 -14.72 4.17 14.86
C LEU A 271 -14.49 4.92 16.16
N GLY A 272 -13.57 4.43 16.97
CA GLY A 272 -13.15 5.11 18.19
C GLY A 272 -12.87 4.14 19.32
N THR A 273 -12.79 4.68 20.53
CA THR A 273 -12.45 3.89 21.73
C THR A 273 -13.71 3.38 22.43
N LEU A 274 -13.69 2.13 22.90
CA LEU A 274 -14.75 1.55 23.71
C LEU A 274 -14.54 1.84 25.21
N LYS A 275 -15.63 2.13 25.92
CA LYS A 275 -15.72 2.04 27.39
C LYS A 275 -16.01 0.60 27.81
N GLU A 276 -15.96 0.34 29.11
CA GLU A 276 -16.31 -0.96 29.71
C GLU A 276 -17.65 -1.50 29.20
N SER A 277 -18.71 -0.68 29.21
CA SER A 277 -20.03 -1.08 28.69
C SER A 277 -20.02 -1.41 27.19
N GLY A 278 -19.19 -0.74 26.39
CA GLY A 278 -19.03 -1.06 24.97
C GLY A 278 -18.23 -2.34 24.74
N ILE A 279 -17.26 -2.62 25.61
CA ILE A 279 -16.50 -3.89 25.60
C ILE A 279 -17.41 -5.05 25.97
N GLU A 280 -18.23 -4.88 27.01
CA GLU A 280 -19.25 -5.86 27.42
C GLU A 280 -20.27 -6.12 26.32
N ALA A 281 -20.82 -5.06 25.69
CA ALA A 281 -21.76 -5.19 24.60
C ALA A 281 -21.15 -5.90 23.37
N MET A 282 -19.92 -5.55 22.99
CA MET A 282 -19.23 -6.18 21.86
C MET A 282 -18.92 -7.66 22.12
N LEU A 283 -18.61 -8.02 23.38
CA LEU A 283 -18.17 -9.36 23.78
C LEU A 283 -19.25 -10.18 24.48
N HIS A 284 -20.51 -9.76 24.44
CA HIS A 284 -21.61 -10.41 25.17
C HIS A 284 -21.70 -11.93 24.94
N ASP A 285 -21.57 -12.35 23.67
CA ASP A 285 -21.60 -13.74 23.20
C ASP A 285 -20.30 -14.13 22.46
N ARG A 286 -19.24 -13.30 22.58
CA ARG A 286 -17.99 -13.47 21.86
C ARG A 286 -16.82 -13.56 22.84
N ARG A 287 -15.83 -14.34 22.46
CA ARG A 287 -14.60 -14.53 23.24
C ARG A 287 -13.39 -14.16 22.42
N ILE A 288 -12.31 -13.79 23.09
CA ILE A 288 -11.05 -13.43 22.44
C ILE A 288 -10.00 -14.46 22.77
N ARG A 289 -9.39 -15.04 21.75
CA ARG A 289 -8.29 -16.00 21.89
C ARG A 289 -6.96 -15.32 21.67
N ILE A 290 -6.13 -15.30 22.71
CA ILE A 290 -4.75 -14.82 22.65
C ILE A 290 -3.85 -15.97 23.07
N LYS A 291 -3.19 -16.62 22.09
CA LYS A 291 -2.47 -17.88 22.31
C LYS A 291 -3.40 -18.91 22.96
N ASP A 292 -3.02 -19.46 24.11
CA ASP A 292 -3.78 -20.47 24.85
C ASP A 292 -4.80 -19.86 25.82
N ALA A 293 -4.88 -18.53 25.93
CA ALA A 293 -5.82 -17.85 26.82
C ALA A 293 -7.08 -17.43 26.08
N VAL A 294 -8.23 -17.72 26.69
CA VAL A 294 -9.53 -17.16 26.31
C VAL A 294 -9.84 -16.01 27.25
N LEU A 295 -10.11 -14.82 26.69
CA LEU A 295 -10.42 -13.61 27.44
C LEU A 295 -11.90 -13.25 27.27
N TYR A 296 -12.51 -12.85 28.38
CA TYR A 296 -13.85 -12.26 28.43
C TYR A 296 -13.78 -10.74 28.62
N ALA A 297 -14.93 -10.06 28.62
CA ALA A 297 -15.00 -8.61 28.81
C ALA A 297 -14.27 -8.13 30.08
N GLU A 298 -14.42 -8.84 31.20
CA GLU A 298 -13.75 -8.51 32.46
C GLU A 298 -12.21 -8.61 32.34
N ASP A 299 -11.70 -9.67 31.72
CA ASP A 299 -10.26 -9.80 31.44
C ASP A 299 -9.75 -8.64 30.59
N VAL A 300 -10.52 -8.23 29.58
CA VAL A 300 -10.15 -7.13 28.68
C VAL A 300 -10.07 -5.81 29.46
N ASN A 301 -11.09 -5.51 30.27
CA ASN A 301 -11.13 -4.32 31.12
C ASN A 301 -9.99 -4.30 32.16
N GLN A 302 -9.61 -5.47 32.68
CA GLN A 302 -8.50 -5.58 33.63
C GLN A 302 -7.13 -5.40 32.96
N ARG A 303 -6.90 -5.97 31.77
CA ARG A 303 -5.57 -6.07 31.14
C ARG A 303 -5.22 -4.92 30.19
N PHE A 304 -6.22 -4.26 29.60
CA PHE A 304 -6.02 -3.25 28.56
C PHE A 304 -6.47 -1.86 29.01
N SER A 305 -5.70 -0.84 28.64
CA SER A 305 -5.96 0.56 28.97
C SER A 305 -6.87 1.25 27.94
N ARG A 306 -6.91 0.70 26.72
CA ARG A 306 -7.69 1.24 25.60
C ARG A 306 -8.04 0.14 24.62
N VAL A 307 -9.27 0.19 24.11
CA VAL A 307 -9.77 -0.68 23.04
C VAL A 307 -10.27 0.18 21.90
N VAL A 308 -9.73 0.03 20.70
CA VAL A 308 -10.16 0.75 19.49
C VAL A 308 -10.75 -0.24 18.49
N ILE A 309 -11.98 0.00 18.06
CA ILE A 309 -12.62 -0.78 16.98
C ILE A 309 -12.46 -0.08 15.63
N ALA A 310 -12.22 -0.86 14.59
CA ALA A 310 -11.96 -0.39 13.24
C ALA A 310 -12.31 -1.47 12.20
N PHE A 311 -12.34 -1.11 10.92
CA PHE A 311 -12.39 -2.08 9.84
C PHE A 311 -11.60 -1.61 8.62
N ASP A 312 -11.12 -2.57 7.84
CA ASP A 312 -10.39 -2.36 6.59
C ASP A 312 -11.35 -2.17 5.41
N VAL A 313 -11.02 -1.28 4.48
CA VAL A 313 -11.79 -0.97 3.27
C VAL A 313 -10.90 -1.30 2.06
N PRO A 314 -11.43 -1.94 0.99
CA PRO A 314 -12.85 -2.18 0.70
C PRO A 314 -13.40 -3.52 1.19
N ALA A 315 -12.61 -4.34 1.88
CA ALA A 315 -13.04 -5.69 2.30
C ALA A 315 -14.04 -5.68 3.47
N TYR A 316 -14.19 -4.57 4.18
CA TYR A 316 -15.00 -4.41 5.40
C TYR A 316 -14.62 -5.41 6.50
N THR A 317 -13.34 -5.80 6.54
CA THR A 317 -12.83 -6.77 7.51
C THR A 317 -12.64 -6.11 8.88
N PRO A 318 -13.22 -6.66 9.96
CA PRO A 318 -13.09 -6.08 11.30
C PRO A 318 -11.66 -6.20 11.84
N VAL A 319 -11.22 -5.16 12.55
CA VAL A 319 -9.95 -5.12 13.27
C VAL A 319 -10.13 -4.40 14.59
N ILE A 320 -9.62 -4.99 15.67
CA ILE A 320 -9.70 -4.41 17.01
C ILE A 320 -8.28 -4.26 17.55
N TYR A 321 -7.98 -3.12 18.17
CA TYR A 321 -6.67 -2.81 18.74
C TYR A 321 -6.77 -2.65 20.26
N PHE A 322 -6.02 -3.45 21.00
CA PHE A 322 -5.98 -3.39 22.47
C PHE A 322 -4.65 -2.84 22.97
N LYS A 323 -4.66 -1.69 23.65
CA LYS A 323 -3.47 -1.13 24.29
C LYS A 323 -3.23 -1.82 25.63
N SER A 324 -2.14 -2.58 25.74
CA SER A 324 -1.74 -3.24 26.99
C SER A 324 -1.52 -2.23 28.12
N LYS A 325 -2.06 -2.46 29.33
CA LYS A 325 -1.77 -1.60 30.49
C LYS A 325 -0.27 -1.64 30.81
N GLY A 326 0.33 -0.47 31.02
CA GLY A 326 1.74 -0.34 31.39
C GLY A 326 2.75 -0.71 30.29
N LYS A 327 2.31 -0.85 29.03
CA LYS A 327 3.20 -1.17 27.89
C LYS A 327 2.91 -0.29 26.69
N GLU A 328 3.96 0.06 25.95
CA GLU A 328 3.85 0.74 24.65
C GLU A 328 3.66 -0.29 23.53
N GLU A 329 2.57 -1.04 23.58
CA GLU A 329 2.17 -1.98 22.54
C GLU A 329 0.64 -2.01 22.37
N TYR A 330 0.19 -2.19 21.14
CA TYR A 330 -1.17 -2.60 20.83
C TYR A 330 -1.18 -4.06 20.36
N LEU A 331 -2.17 -4.83 20.79
CA LEU A 331 -2.46 -6.14 20.22
C LEU A 331 -3.49 -5.96 19.12
N LYS A 332 -3.19 -6.42 17.91
CA LYS A 332 -4.13 -6.47 16.79
C LYS A 332 -4.92 -7.78 16.87
N VAL A 333 -6.23 -7.64 17.04
CA VAL A 333 -7.20 -8.74 17.06
C VAL A 333 -8.03 -8.67 15.79
N VAL A 334 -8.21 -9.82 15.14
CA VAL A 334 -8.97 -9.98 13.90
C VAL A 334 -9.97 -11.11 14.07
N GLN A 335 -10.95 -11.21 13.17
CA GLN A 335 -11.81 -12.38 13.10
C GLN A 335 -11.14 -13.46 12.25
N ASP A 336 -11.09 -14.70 12.74
CA ASP A 336 -10.65 -15.85 11.95
C ASP A 336 -11.77 -16.42 11.07
N THR A 337 -11.46 -17.45 10.28
CA THR A 337 -12.42 -18.10 9.39
C THR A 337 -13.55 -18.82 10.13
N ALA A 338 -13.38 -19.13 11.41
CA ALA A 338 -14.39 -19.75 12.26
C ALA A 338 -15.27 -18.70 12.97
N GLY A 339 -15.02 -17.41 12.74
CA GLY A 339 -15.75 -16.32 13.38
C GLY A 339 -15.22 -15.91 14.75
N ASP A 340 -14.20 -16.60 15.28
CA ASP A 340 -13.59 -16.27 16.57
C ASP A 340 -12.72 -15.02 16.46
N LEU A 341 -12.68 -14.22 17.54
CA LEU A 341 -11.73 -13.12 17.66
C LEU A 341 -10.38 -13.66 18.12
N VAL A 342 -9.35 -13.45 17.30
CA VAL A 342 -8.01 -14.00 17.52
C VAL A 342 -6.93 -12.93 17.48
N PHE A 343 -5.93 -13.09 18.33
CA PHE A 343 -4.70 -12.33 18.24
C PHE A 343 -3.97 -12.63 16.93
N GLN A 344 -3.72 -11.60 16.13
CA GLN A 344 -2.91 -11.72 14.91
C GLN A 344 -1.46 -11.32 15.16
N ASP A 345 -1.25 -10.11 15.68
CA ASP A 345 0.10 -9.54 15.76
C ASP A 345 0.19 -8.39 16.77
N LYS A 346 1.41 -8.07 17.21
CA LYS A 346 1.71 -6.91 18.03
C LYS A 346 2.04 -5.69 17.17
N ARG A 347 1.60 -4.52 17.62
CA ARG A 347 1.95 -3.22 17.05
C ARG A 347 2.70 -2.42 18.10
N THR A 348 4.00 -2.28 17.93
CA THR A 348 4.86 -1.45 18.76
C THR A 348 5.23 -0.16 18.02
N PRO A 349 5.64 0.90 18.73
CA PRO A 349 6.22 2.07 18.09
C PRO A 349 7.46 1.65 17.30
N ALA A 350 7.36 1.71 15.98
CA ALA A 350 8.47 1.46 15.06
C ALA A 350 8.56 2.61 14.06
N PRO A 351 9.74 2.98 13.55
CA PRO A 351 9.90 4.14 12.66
C PRO A 351 9.03 4.11 11.39
N TYR A 352 8.62 2.94 10.93
CA TYR A 352 7.78 2.73 9.74
C TYR A 352 6.28 2.61 10.06
N MET A 353 5.90 2.67 11.35
CA MET A 353 4.51 2.65 11.82
C MET A 353 4.21 3.77 12.82
N SER A 354 5.16 4.67 13.08
CA SER A 354 5.04 5.72 14.10
C SER A 354 3.81 6.60 13.87
N GLY A 355 3.54 7.02 12.63
CA GLY A 355 2.33 7.80 12.33
C GLY A 355 1.02 7.04 12.61
N PHE A 356 0.97 5.73 12.35
CA PHE A 356 -0.19 4.91 12.70
C PHE A 356 -0.34 4.73 14.21
N TYR A 357 0.77 4.46 14.91
CA TYR A 357 0.80 4.29 16.36
C TYR A 357 0.39 5.57 17.08
N GLU A 358 0.93 6.71 16.66
CA GLU A 358 0.53 8.05 17.13
C GLU A 358 -0.96 8.27 16.90
N TRP A 359 -1.48 7.91 15.72
CA TRP A 359 -2.91 8.05 15.46
C TRP A 359 -3.77 7.10 16.32
N LEU A 360 -3.33 5.89 16.66
CA LEU A 360 -4.04 5.02 17.63
C LEU A 360 -4.06 5.61 19.05
N ASN A 361 -3.00 6.34 19.42
CA ASN A 361 -2.87 7.03 20.70
C ASN A 361 -3.61 8.38 20.74
N ASP A 362 -3.80 9.02 19.59
CA ASP A 362 -4.56 10.26 19.47
C ASP A 362 -5.93 10.12 20.13
N ASP A 363 -6.45 11.23 20.66
CA ASP A 363 -7.73 11.18 21.36
C ASP A 363 -8.84 10.85 20.37
N LYS A 364 -9.49 9.71 20.59
CA LYS A 364 -10.56 9.22 19.72
C LYS A 364 -11.90 9.47 20.39
N PRO A 365 -12.95 9.77 19.60
CA PRO A 365 -14.28 9.79 20.15
C PRO A 365 -14.56 8.46 20.85
N THR A 366 -15.20 8.55 22.00
CA THR A 366 -15.69 7.37 22.68
C THR A 366 -16.92 6.86 21.96
N VAL A 367 -16.93 5.59 21.64
CA VAL A 367 -18.03 4.92 20.98
C VAL A 367 -19.02 4.41 22.04
N ASP A 368 -20.30 4.69 21.83
CA ASP A 368 -21.39 4.25 22.70
C ASP A 368 -21.60 2.73 22.64
N SER A 369 -22.13 2.13 23.71
CA SER A 369 -22.39 0.70 23.78
C SER A 369 -23.32 0.20 22.67
N LEU A 370 -24.32 0.99 22.27
CA LEU A 370 -25.21 0.65 21.17
C LEU A 370 -24.45 0.57 19.83
N VAL A 371 -23.51 1.49 19.59
CA VAL A 371 -22.68 1.45 18.37
C VAL A 371 -21.74 0.25 18.40
N ALA A 372 -21.20 -0.09 19.58
CA ALA A 372 -20.35 -1.26 19.76
C ALA A 372 -21.11 -2.58 19.48
N GLU A 373 -22.34 -2.69 20.00
CA GLU A 373 -23.25 -3.81 19.73
C GLU A 373 -23.56 -3.92 18.23
N ARG A 374 -23.95 -2.82 17.58
CA ARG A 374 -24.27 -2.79 16.14
C ARG A 374 -23.05 -3.11 15.27
N TYR A 375 -21.87 -2.62 15.66
CA TYR A 375 -20.61 -3.00 15.03
C TYR A 375 -20.36 -4.51 15.15
N ALA A 376 -20.55 -5.08 16.34
CA ALA A 376 -20.38 -6.50 16.56
C ALA A 376 -21.38 -7.32 15.72
N SER A 377 -22.66 -6.96 15.71
CA SER A 377 -23.67 -7.65 14.91
C SER A 377 -23.38 -7.59 13.40
N LEU A 378 -22.84 -6.48 12.90
CA LEU A 378 -22.63 -6.27 11.47
C LEU A 378 -21.32 -6.86 10.95
N PHE A 379 -20.23 -6.74 11.72
CA PHE A 379 -18.89 -7.09 11.27
C PHE A 379 -18.32 -8.34 11.95
N LEU A 380 -18.81 -8.68 13.14
CA LEU A 380 -18.32 -9.82 13.92
C LEU A 380 -19.40 -10.90 13.91
N ASN A 381 -19.46 -11.66 12.81
CA ASN A 381 -20.37 -12.80 12.69
C ASN A 381 -20.23 -13.71 13.92
N ALA A 382 -21.32 -13.89 14.67
CA ALA A 382 -21.43 -14.99 15.62
C ALA A 382 -21.84 -16.23 14.81
N ASN A 383 -21.07 -17.31 14.92
CA ASN A 383 -21.54 -18.63 14.49
C ASN A 383 -22.50 -19.19 15.54
#